data_AF-A0A9W9X7N5-F1
#
_entry.id   AF-A0A9W9X7N5-F1
#
_cell.length_a   1.000
_cell.length_b   1.000
_cell.length_c   1.000
_cell.angle_alpha   90.00
_cell.angle_beta   90.00
_cell.angle_gamma   90.00
#
_symmetry.space_group_name_H-M   'P 1'
#
loop_
_entity.id
_entity.type
_entity.pdbx_description
1 polymer ?
#
loop_
_entity_poly.entity_id
_entity_poly.type
_entity_poly.pdbx_seq_one_letter_code
_entity_poly.pdbx_strand_id
1 'polypeptide(L)'
;MTNLPEVRPVFHVKPVNRKVDQIPDLKNRWILYCGSSVHVCNNKDWFDTIAPYQSELATGNSVTKGEGIGTARLAGRDPVTGQHRTLFLTNTLYVPGFHTNLVSYAKMRRLGAMWCQDTDIIIDINKLPVVKLQLVDLDLWVFDLPS
;
A
#
# COMPACT_ATOMS: atom_id res chain seq x y z
N MET A 1 37.24 2.99 -18.25
CA MET A 1 35.78 3.14 -18.25
C MET A 1 35.20 1.89 -18.87
N THR A 2 34.67 0.98 -18.05
CA THR A 2 34.04 -0.27 -18.52
C THR A 2 32.57 0.01 -18.79
N ASN A 3 32.16 -0.11 -20.05
CA ASN A 3 30.74 -0.05 -20.42
C ASN A 3 30.00 -1.21 -19.75
N LEU A 4 28.98 -0.90 -18.96
CA LEU A 4 28.04 -1.91 -18.48
C LEU A 4 27.34 -2.52 -19.69
N PRO A 5 27.19 -3.86 -19.77
CA PRO A 5 26.43 -4.48 -20.84
C PRO A 5 24.98 -4.04 -20.75
N GLU A 6 24.39 -3.72 -21.90
CA GLU A 6 22.98 -3.39 -22.04
C GLU A 6 22.13 -4.59 -21.60
N VAL A 7 21.64 -4.57 -20.36
CA VAL A 7 20.72 -5.59 -19.85
C VAL A 7 19.39 -5.38 -20.54
N ARG A 8 19.13 -6.13 -21.62
CA ARG A 8 17.83 -6.14 -22.27
C ARG A 8 16.79 -6.76 -21.31
N PRO A 9 15.71 -6.05 -20.95
CA PRO A 9 14.63 -6.64 -20.17
C PRO A 9 13.99 -7.80 -20.93
N VAL A 10 13.69 -8.90 -20.22
CA VAL A 10 13.14 -10.15 -20.79
C VAL A 10 11.69 -10.01 -21.26
N PHE A 11 10.98 -8.93 -20.93
CA PHE A 11 9.60 -8.70 -21.34
C PHE A 11 9.49 -7.50 -22.29
N HIS A 12 9.11 -7.76 -23.54
CA HIS A 12 8.71 -6.72 -24.48
C HIS A 12 7.21 -6.49 -24.35
N VAL A 13 6.82 -5.41 -23.69
CA VAL A 13 5.48 -4.83 -23.84
C VAL A 13 5.65 -3.62 -24.75
N LYS A 14 4.85 -3.52 -25.82
CA LYS A 14 4.84 -2.29 -26.63
C LYS A 14 4.54 -1.13 -25.69
N PRO A 15 5.31 -0.01 -25.74
CA PRO A 15 5.00 1.14 -24.92
C PRO A 15 3.59 1.59 -25.25
N VAL A 16 2.70 1.50 -24.27
CA VAL A 16 1.40 2.16 -24.35
C VAL A 16 1.67 3.62 -24.04
N ASN A 17 1.49 4.50 -25.02
CA ASN A 17 1.50 5.94 -24.79
C ASN A 17 0.29 6.30 -23.92
N ARG A 18 0.45 6.21 -22.59
CA ARG A 18 -0.50 6.78 -21.63
C ARG A 18 -0.06 8.21 -21.33
N LYS A 19 -0.96 9.17 -21.53
CA LYS A 19 -0.80 10.48 -20.94
C LYS A 19 -1.07 10.32 -19.44
N VAL A 20 -0.09 10.63 -18.61
CA VAL A 20 -0.29 10.75 -17.17
C VAL A 20 -0.90 12.13 -16.94
N ASP A 21 -2.21 12.20 -17.05
CA ASP A 21 -2.94 13.43 -16.80
C ASP A 21 -3.16 13.54 -15.29
N GLN A 22 -2.22 14.22 -14.62
CA GLN A 22 -2.12 14.43 -13.16
C GLN A 22 -1.54 13.25 -12.36
N ILE A 23 -0.48 13.54 -11.58
CA ILE A 23 0.06 12.59 -10.60
C ILE A 23 -0.94 12.56 -9.43
N PRO A 24 -1.59 11.43 -9.14
CA PRO A 24 -2.48 11.35 -7.98
C PRO A 24 -1.70 11.65 -6.70
N ASP A 25 -2.30 12.44 -5.80
CA ASP A 25 -1.72 12.66 -4.47
C ASP A 25 -1.60 11.33 -3.74
N LEU A 26 -0.38 10.81 -3.65
CA LEU A 26 -0.07 9.55 -2.95
C LEU A 26 0.12 9.75 -1.45
N LYS A 27 0.38 10.99 -0.99
CA LYS A 27 0.66 11.25 0.43
C LYS A 27 -0.49 10.80 1.32
N ASN A 28 -1.71 11.03 0.84
CA ASN A 28 -2.95 10.70 1.53
C ASN A 28 -3.58 9.38 1.05
N ARG A 29 -2.80 8.49 0.42
CA ARG A 29 -3.27 7.19 -0.07
C ARG A 29 -2.64 6.06 0.70
N TRP A 30 -3.36 4.94 0.73
CA TRP A 30 -2.81 3.64 1.08
C TRP A 30 -2.57 2.85 -0.20
N ILE A 31 -1.36 2.33 -0.36
CA ILE A 31 -0.96 1.49 -1.49
C ILE A 31 -0.84 0.05 -1.01
N LEU A 32 -1.40 -0.90 -1.75
CA LEU A 32 -1.05 -2.31 -1.57
C LEU A 32 0.34 -2.55 -2.13
N TYR A 33 1.30 -2.88 -1.28
CA TYR A 33 2.70 -2.97 -1.68
C TYR A 33 3.33 -4.30 -1.27
N CYS A 34 3.84 -5.05 -2.25
CA CYS A 34 4.48 -6.35 -2.02
C CYS A 34 5.92 -6.24 -1.52
N GLY A 35 6.60 -5.13 -1.79
CA GLY A 35 8.00 -4.90 -1.39
C GLY A 35 8.19 -4.46 0.07
N SER A 36 7.12 -4.28 0.85
CA SER A 36 7.22 -3.90 2.26
C SER A 36 7.01 -5.09 3.18
N SER A 37 7.83 -5.19 4.23
CA SER A 37 7.67 -6.13 5.33
C SER A 37 6.76 -5.62 6.46
N VAL A 38 6.34 -4.35 6.41
CA VAL A 38 5.56 -3.66 7.46
C VAL A 38 4.43 -2.81 6.87
N HIS A 39 3.39 -2.55 7.66
CA HIS A 39 2.43 -1.51 7.34
C HIS A 39 2.99 -0.17 7.78
N VAL A 40 2.81 0.87 6.97
CA VAL A 40 3.35 2.21 7.24
C VAL A 40 2.23 3.23 7.08
N CYS A 41 2.09 4.11 8.07
CA CYS A 41 1.20 5.26 8.02
C CYS A 41 2.01 6.54 8.30
N ASN A 42 1.83 7.58 7.51
CA ASN A 42 2.48 8.88 7.69
C ASN A 42 1.61 9.88 8.47
N ASN A 43 0.34 9.56 8.70
CA ASN A 43 -0.60 10.44 9.39
C ASN A 43 -0.98 9.86 10.76
N LYS A 44 -0.61 10.57 11.83
CA LYS A 44 -0.90 10.15 13.20
C LYS A 44 -2.39 10.15 13.51
N ASP A 45 -3.14 11.08 12.92
CA ASP A 45 -4.58 11.23 13.17
C ASP A 45 -5.39 10.04 12.62
N TRP A 46 -4.81 9.22 11.76
CA TRP A 46 -5.47 8.03 11.23
C TRP A 46 -5.37 6.82 12.16
N PHE A 47 -4.61 6.91 13.24
CA PHE A 47 -4.54 5.83 14.23
C PHE A 47 -5.74 5.88 15.19
N ASP A 48 -6.39 4.73 15.35
CA ASP A 48 -7.38 4.51 16.41
C ASP A 48 -6.68 4.22 17.75
N THR A 49 -5.57 3.49 17.68
CA THR A 49 -4.65 3.28 18.80
C THR A 49 -3.22 3.51 18.33
N ILE A 50 -2.42 4.17 19.15
CA ILE A 50 -0.98 4.34 18.89
C ILE A 50 -0.22 4.37 20.21
N ALA A 51 0.84 3.58 20.29
CA ALA A 51 1.81 3.62 21.38
C ALA A 51 3.16 4.16 20.85
N PRO A 52 3.93 4.89 21.68
CA PRO A 52 5.31 5.26 21.33
C PRO A 52 6.14 4.00 21.02
N TYR A 53 6.81 4.01 19.88
CA TYR A 53 7.65 2.89 19.45
C TYR A 53 8.70 3.41 18.48
N GLN A 54 9.96 3.35 18.90
CA GLN A 54 11.08 3.82 18.08
C GLN A 54 11.61 2.67 17.23
N SER A 55 11.72 2.89 15.93
CA SER A 55 12.27 1.92 14.99
C SER A 55 12.96 2.60 13.83
N GLU A 56 13.88 1.89 13.19
CA GLU A 56 14.45 2.30 11.91
C GLU A 56 13.92 1.38 10.82
N LEU A 57 13.42 1.99 9.76
CA LEU A 57 12.89 1.31 8.59
C LEU A 57 13.82 1.57 7.41
N ALA A 58 14.43 0.51 6.89
CA ALA A 58 15.19 0.59 5.65
C ALA A 58 14.27 0.89 4.46
N THR A 59 14.64 1.88 3.66
CA THR A 59 13.88 2.37 2.52
C THR A 59 14.82 2.57 1.33
N GLY A 60 14.73 1.74 0.30
CA GLY A 60 15.63 1.87 -0.87
C GLY A 60 17.10 1.91 -0.45
N ASN A 61 17.73 3.08 -0.60
CA ASN A 61 19.13 3.36 -0.24
C ASN A 61 19.30 4.17 1.06
N SER A 62 18.25 4.35 1.85
CA SER A 62 18.24 5.14 3.08
C SER A 62 17.54 4.40 4.23
N VAL A 63 17.44 5.07 5.38
CA VAL A 63 16.64 4.66 6.53
C VAL A 63 15.72 5.80 6.95
N THR A 64 14.54 5.48 7.46
CA THR A 64 13.59 6.44 8.03
C THR A 64 13.16 6.00 9.44
N LYS A 65 12.75 6.93 10.28
CA LYS A 65 12.42 6.68 11.69
C LYS A 65 10.92 6.45 11.87
N GLY A 66 10.56 5.31 12.43
CA GLY A 66 9.24 5.05 12.98
C GLY A 66 9.16 5.56 14.41
N GLU A 67 8.07 6.27 14.74
CA GLU A 67 7.87 6.94 16.03
C GLU A 67 6.76 6.29 16.87
N GLY A 68 5.94 5.44 16.27
CA GLY A 68 4.86 4.74 16.94
C GLY A 68 4.42 3.47 16.23
N ILE A 69 3.63 2.66 16.93
CA ILE A 69 2.97 1.48 16.37
C ILE A 69 1.54 1.39 16.90
N GLY A 70 0.63 0.93 16.06
CA GLY A 70 -0.75 0.69 16.49
C GLY A 70 -1.69 0.28 15.38
N THR A 71 -2.97 0.63 15.53
CA THR A 71 -4.05 0.31 14.58
C THR A 71 -4.42 1.54 13.78
N ALA A 72 -4.17 1.53 12.48
CA ALA A 72 -4.48 2.61 11.57
C ALA A 72 -5.80 2.37 10.83
N ARG A 73 -6.52 3.45 10.52
CA ARG A 73 -7.75 3.44 9.73
C ARG A 73 -7.42 3.69 8.26
N LEU A 74 -8.11 2.98 7.38
CA LEU A 74 -8.08 3.21 5.94
C LEU A 74 -9.47 3.02 5.34
N ALA A 75 -9.79 3.77 4.29
CA ALA A 75 -11.08 3.71 3.61
C ALA A 75 -11.00 2.80 2.39
N GLY A 76 -12.07 2.08 2.10
CA GLY A 76 -12.19 1.26 0.91
C GLY A 76 -13.64 1.10 0.47
N ARG A 77 -13.85 0.28 -0.54
CA ARG A 77 -15.20 -0.09 -0.99
C ARG A 77 -15.50 -1.54 -0.64
N ASP A 78 -16.70 -1.74 -0.12
CA ASP A 78 -17.30 -3.07 -0.02
C ASP A 78 -17.39 -3.70 -1.44
N PRO A 79 -16.80 -4.88 -1.67
CA PRO A 79 -16.80 -5.49 -3.00
C PRO A 79 -18.19 -5.91 -3.52
N VAL A 80 -19.16 -6.08 -2.62
CA VAL A 80 -20.52 -6.54 -2.93
C VAL A 80 -21.46 -5.37 -3.10
N THR A 81 -21.45 -4.43 -2.16
CA THR A 81 -22.41 -3.30 -2.12
C THR A 81 -21.88 -2.03 -2.78
N GLY A 82 -20.56 -1.92 -2.97
CA GLY A 82 -19.89 -0.72 -3.48
C GLY A 82 -19.85 0.46 -2.49
N GLN A 83 -20.44 0.30 -1.30
CA GLN A 83 -20.49 1.33 -0.27
C GLN A 83 -19.11 1.56 0.36
N HIS A 84 -18.91 2.77 0.89
CA HIS A 84 -17.72 3.11 1.66
C HIS A 84 -17.63 2.23 2.91
N ARG A 85 -16.42 1.76 3.20
CA ARG A 85 -16.09 0.92 4.35
C ARG A 85 -14.82 1.44 5.00
N THR A 86 -14.83 1.56 6.32
CA THR A 86 -13.62 1.77 7.12
C THR A 86 -13.01 0.43 7.49
N LEU A 87 -11.71 0.28 7.27
CA LEU A 87 -10.91 -0.88 7.66
C LEU A 87 -9.92 -0.46 8.76
N PHE A 88 -9.52 -1.44 9.56
CA PHE A 88 -8.57 -1.26 10.66
C PHE A 88 -7.37 -2.17 10.45
N LEU A 89 -6.20 -1.56 10.32
CA LEU A 89 -4.93 -2.23 10.03
C LEU A 89 -4.02 -2.20 11.25
N THR A 90 -3.93 -3.33 11.94
CA THR A 90 -3.12 -3.50 13.15
C THR A 90 -1.63 -3.62 12.82
N ASN A 91 -0.78 -3.40 13.82
CA ASN A 91 0.69 -3.47 13.70
C ASN A 91 1.24 -2.56 12.60
N THR A 92 0.68 -1.35 12.51
CA THR A 92 1.08 -0.31 11.58
C THR A 92 2.09 0.62 12.23
N LEU A 93 3.23 0.83 11.58
CA LEU A 93 4.23 1.80 12.02
C LEU A 93 3.80 3.21 11.63
N TYR A 94 3.86 4.14 12.57
CA TYR A 94 3.77 5.56 12.31
C TYR A 94 5.14 6.09 11.91
N VAL A 95 5.24 6.57 10.67
CA VAL A 95 6.47 7.09 10.06
C VAL A 95 6.14 8.43 9.40
N PRO A 96 6.20 9.56 10.13
CA PRO A 96 5.76 10.86 9.61
C PRO A 96 6.50 11.32 8.33
N GLY A 97 7.75 10.89 8.16
CA GLY A 97 8.56 11.22 6.98
C GLY A 97 8.23 10.40 5.72
N PHE A 98 7.29 9.45 5.76
CA PHE A 98 7.01 8.58 4.62
C PHE A 98 6.12 9.26 3.57
N HIS A 99 6.45 9.09 2.28
CA HIS A 99 5.76 9.78 1.18
C HIS A 99 4.35 9.27 0.85
N THR A 100 3.96 8.12 1.39
CA THR A 100 2.68 7.44 1.13
C THR A 100 2.40 6.44 2.26
N ASN A 101 1.16 5.99 2.42
CA ASN A 101 0.84 4.92 3.35
C ASN A 101 0.96 3.56 2.63
N LEU A 102 1.42 2.53 3.33
CA LEU A 102 1.67 1.21 2.78
C LEU A 102 0.88 0.14 3.52
N VAL A 103 0.14 -0.66 2.77
CA VAL A 103 -0.35 -1.96 3.21
C VAL A 103 0.62 -3.02 2.70
N SER A 104 1.41 -3.62 3.59
CA SER A 104 2.26 -4.77 3.24
C SER A 104 1.41 -5.97 2.81
N TYR A 105 1.46 -6.29 1.51
CA TYR A 105 0.82 -7.49 0.99
C TYR A 105 1.47 -8.76 1.55
N ALA A 106 2.79 -8.76 1.74
CA ALA A 106 3.51 -9.88 2.31
C ALA A 106 3.01 -10.24 3.72
N LYS A 107 2.72 -9.24 4.56
CA LYS A 107 2.11 -9.47 5.89
C LYS A 107 0.71 -10.04 5.79
N MET A 108 -0.14 -9.43 4.96
CA MET A 108 -1.51 -9.93 4.73
C MET A 108 -1.49 -11.39 4.28
N ARG A 109 -0.60 -11.73 3.34
CA ARG A 109 -0.47 -13.08 2.78
C ARG A 109 -0.09 -14.11 3.83
N ARG A 110 0.81 -13.77 4.76
CA ARG A 110 1.19 -14.66 5.89
C ARG A 110 0.03 -14.94 6.84
N LEU A 111 -0.95 -14.04 6.91
CA LEU A 111 -2.17 -14.20 7.71
C LEU A 111 -3.30 -14.88 6.92
N GLY A 112 -3.02 -15.42 5.73
CA GLY A 112 -3.98 -16.15 4.91
C GLY A 112 -4.84 -15.29 3.99
N ALA A 113 -4.76 -13.96 4.09
CA ALA A 113 -5.43 -13.06 3.16
C ALA A 113 -4.78 -13.13 1.76
N MET A 114 -5.55 -12.83 0.73
CA MET A 114 -5.09 -12.82 -0.65
C MET A 114 -5.64 -11.61 -1.38
N TRP A 115 -4.87 -11.11 -2.34
CA TRP A 115 -5.35 -10.14 -3.30
C TRP A 115 -5.52 -10.85 -4.65
N CYS A 116 -6.72 -10.73 -5.24
CA CYS A 116 -7.05 -11.27 -6.55
C CYS A 116 -6.86 -10.19 -7.61
N GLN A 117 -5.89 -10.38 -8.49
CA GLN A 117 -5.53 -9.41 -9.54
C GLN A 117 -6.62 -9.26 -10.61
N ASP A 118 -7.39 -10.32 -10.86
CA ASP A 118 -8.47 -10.29 -11.87
C ASP A 118 -9.68 -9.46 -11.40
N THR A 119 -9.88 -9.33 -10.09
CA THR A 119 -11.07 -8.69 -9.51
C THR A 119 -10.73 -7.43 -8.70
N ASP A 120 -9.45 -7.17 -8.46
CA ASP A 120 -8.93 -6.16 -7.54
C ASP A 120 -9.43 -6.29 -6.10
N ILE A 121 -9.91 -7.47 -5.71
CA ILE A 121 -10.49 -7.71 -4.38
C ILE A 121 -9.46 -8.36 -3.45
N ILE A 122 -9.37 -7.82 -2.24
CA ILE A 122 -8.74 -8.51 -1.12
C ILE A 122 -9.78 -9.43 -0.47
N ILE A 123 -9.41 -10.70 -0.30
CA ILE A 123 -10.17 -11.71 0.44
C ILE A 123 -9.43 -12.11 1.72
N ASP A 124 -10.17 -12.46 2.75
CA ASP A 124 -9.61 -12.96 4.01
C ASP A 124 -9.22 -14.45 3.94
N ILE A 125 -8.79 -15.00 5.07
CA ILE A 125 -8.43 -16.41 5.21
C ILE A 125 -9.61 -17.36 4.92
N ASN A 126 -10.85 -16.90 5.12
CA ASN A 126 -12.09 -17.64 4.86
C ASN A 126 -12.63 -17.42 3.44
N LYS A 127 -11.86 -16.76 2.57
CA LYS A 127 -12.25 -16.40 1.20
C LYS A 127 -13.42 -15.42 1.12
N LEU A 128 -13.68 -14.68 2.19
CA LEU A 128 -14.70 -13.64 2.21
C LEU A 128 -14.12 -12.33 1.65
N PRO A 129 -14.88 -11.60 0.82
CA PRO A 129 -14.46 -10.32 0.27
C PRO A 129 -14.33 -9.25 1.37
N VAL A 130 -13.17 -8.61 1.44
CA VAL A 130 -12.85 -7.59 2.44
C VAL A 130 -12.97 -6.19 1.85
N VAL A 131 -12.34 -5.94 0.71
CA VAL A 131 -12.28 -4.62 0.09
C VAL A 131 -11.87 -4.71 -1.38
N LYS A 132 -12.40 -3.83 -2.21
CA LYS A 132 -11.99 -3.64 -3.60
C LYS A 132 -11.00 -2.49 -3.70
N LEU A 133 -9.88 -2.73 -4.36
CA LEU A 133 -8.85 -1.73 -4.65
C LEU A 133 -9.13 -1.01 -5.97
N GLN A 134 -8.52 0.15 -6.13
CA GLN A 134 -8.54 0.94 -7.36
C GLN A 134 -7.16 0.89 -8.01
N LEU A 135 -7.10 0.55 -9.29
CA LEU A 135 -5.90 0.77 -10.10
C LEU A 135 -5.90 2.24 -10.58
N VAL A 136 -4.87 2.99 -10.21
CA VAL A 136 -4.71 4.40 -10.63
C VAL A 136 -3.65 4.54 -11.73
N ASP A 137 -3.59 5.70 -12.38
CA ASP A 137 -2.74 5.99 -13.55
C ASP A 137 -1.22 5.89 -13.32
N LEU A 138 -0.79 5.56 -12.10
CA LEU A 138 0.59 5.22 -11.74
C LEU A 138 0.86 3.70 -11.72
N ASP A 139 -0.07 2.88 -12.21
CA ASP A 139 -0.03 1.41 -12.12
C ASP A 139 0.10 0.92 -10.67
N LEU A 140 -0.58 1.64 -9.75
CA LEU A 140 -0.62 1.32 -8.33
C LEU A 140 -2.03 0.91 -7.92
N TRP A 141 -2.12 -0.14 -7.11
CA TRP A 141 -3.36 -0.51 -6.43
C TRP A 141 -3.47 0.25 -5.12
N VAL A 142 -4.49 1.11 -5.04
CA VAL A 142 -4.74 1.95 -3.88
C VAL A 142 -6.08 1.62 -3.24
N PHE A 143 -6.16 1.94 -1.96
CA PHE A 143 -7.44 2.03 -1.27
C PHE A 143 -8.08 3.40 -1.53
N ASP A 144 -9.36 3.56 -1.18
CA ASP A 144 -10.07 4.83 -1.34
C ASP A 144 -9.45 5.93 -0.46
N LEU A 145 -9.71 7.20 -0.79
CA LEU A 145 -9.38 8.29 0.12
C LEU A 145 -10.17 8.12 1.42
N PRO A 146 -9.55 8.40 2.57
CA PRO A 146 -10.31 8.69 3.78
C PRO A 146 -11.30 9.83 3.48
N SER A 147 -12.56 9.63 3.85
CA SER A 147 -13.62 10.64 3.82
C SER A 147 -13.43 11.68 4.91
#